data_AF-A0A2V6IXJ9-F1
#
_entry.id   AF-A0A2V6IXJ9-F1
#
_cell.length_a   1.000
_cell.length_b   1.000
_cell.length_c   1.000
_cell.angle_alpha   90.00
_cell.angle_beta   90.00
_cell.angle_gamma   90.00
#
_symmetry.space_group_name_H-M   'P 1'
#
loop_
_entity.id
_entity.type
_entity.pdbx_description
1 polymer ?
#
loop_
_entity_poly.entity_id
_entity_poly.type
_entity_poly.pdbx_seq_one_letter_code
_entity_poly.pdbx_strand_id
1 'polypeptide(L)'
;MDAELEKLVEAGKLTTKSAGQLENLKAGTFCLHKSWGFGRVREWNLLLNQIVIDFATKKSHPMQAQYAAENLTPLTPQHFLVRKATDLASIKNLTREDPVALVQNILESLDGRASAQQIGDWLIDDVFTEMEWKRWWESTRKALKASGAFSIPAKKTDPIGIRGEGVSHADELLVAFNKARQPKQQIAAVEQIVKSHEQFKEPEKQLQPIVVAIENAAVRNQKLHPELAFELIIGRDDLLARVPSLHTTHIGLTFAKLIVEEEMRLASILPNLPAAKEKRVLQT
;
A
#
# COMPACT_ATOMS: atom_id res chain seq x y z
N MET A 1 8.80 36.67 -13.29
CA MET A 1 9.21 36.29 -11.93
C MET A 1 8.89 37.48 -11.03
N ASP A 2 8.69 37.31 -9.73
CA ASP A 2 8.42 38.45 -8.85
C ASP A 2 9.61 39.44 -8.85
N ALA A 3 9.36 40.74 -9.03
CA ALA A 3 10.40 41.75 -9.23
C ALA A 3 11.39 41.85 -8.05
N GLU A 4 10.98 41.53 -6.83
CA GLU A 4 11.87 41.49 -5.67
C GLU A 4 12.80 40.27 -5.69
N LEU A 5 12.31 39.13 -6.21
CA LEU A 5 13.13 37.93 -6.39
C LEU A 5 14.13 38.12 -7.54
N GLU A 6 13.76 38.80 -8.64
CA GLU A 6 14.68 39.11 -9.74
C GLU A 6 15.90 39.89 -9.24
N LYS A 7 15.68 40.92 -8.42
CA LYS A 7 16.75 41.70 -7.78
C LYS A 7 17.68 40.85 -6.91
N LEU A 8 17.14 39.87 -6.18
CA LEU A 8 17.95 38.97 -5.35
C LEU A 8 18.78 37.99 -6.20
N VAL A 9 18.26 37.58 -7.37
CA VAL A 9 19.00 36.75 -8.33
C VAL A 9 20.13 37.56 -8.97
N GLU A 10 19.84 38.78 -9.44
CA GLU A 10 20.85 39.69 -10.01
C GLU A 10 21.95 40.04 -8.99
N ALA A 11 21.59 40.19 -7.72
CA ALA A 11 22.52 40.42 -6.62
C ALA A 11 23.31 39.16 -6.19
N GLY A 12 23.08 38.00 -6.81
CA GLY A 12 23.75 36.73 -6.50
C GLY A 12 23.35 36.12 -5.15
N LYS A 13 22.29 36.59 -4.51
CA LYS A 13 21.78 36.08 -3.22
C LYS A 13 20.86 34.88 -3.37
N LEU A 14 20.26 34.71 -4.55
CA LEU A 14 19.39 33.60 -4.92
C LEU A 14 19.81 33.02 -6.27
N THR A 15 19.57 31.72 -6.46
CA THR A 15 19.60 31.13 -7.81
C THR A 15 18.24 31.30 -8.49
N THR A 16 18.19 31.30 -9.83
CA THR A 16 16.93 31.32 -10.58
C THR A 16 16.00 30.16 -10.18
N LYS A 17 16.58 28.98 -9.89
CA LYS A 17 15.83 27.81 -9.41
C LYS A 17 15.18 28.10 -8.05
N SER A 18 15.94 28.68 -7.12
CA SER A 18 15.47 29.00 -5.77
C SER A 18 14.42 30.11 -5.78
N ALA A 19 14.58 31.11 -6.65
CA ALA A 19 13.56 32.12 -6.89
C ALA A 19 12.25 31.49 -7.36
N GLY A 20 12.29 30.57 -8.33
CA GLY A 20 11.11 29.84 -8.78
C GLY A 20 10.46 28.98 -7.68
N GLN A 21 11.24 28.39 -6.77
CA GLN A 21 10.68 27.68 -5.61
C GLN A 21 10.00 28.63 -4.63
N LEU A 22 10.60 29.81 -4.38
CA LEU A 22 10.03 30.81 -3.50
C LEU A 22 8.71 31.35 -4.03
N GLU A 23 8.47 31.43 -5.33
CA GLU A 23 7.17 31.84 -5.87
C GLU A 23 6.00 30.97 -5.37
N ASN A 24 6.27 29.71 -5.01
CA ASN A 24 5.30 28.79 -4.42
C ASN A 24 5.19 28.92 -2.88
N LEU A 25 5.93 29.85 -2.26
CA LEU A 25 6.01 30.07 -0.82
C LEU A 25 5.66 31.53 -0.47
N LYS A 26 4.66 32.10 -1.14
CA LYS A 26 4.14 33.45 -0.85
C LYS A 26 3.49 33.52 0.53
N ALA A 27 3.33 34.74 1.05
CA ALA A 27 2.57 35.00 2.26
C ALA A 27 1.21 34.28 2.25
N GLY A 28 0.88 33.63 3.36
CA GLY A 28 -0.32 32.81 3.51
C GLY A 28 -0.16 31.34 3.11
N THR A 29 0.87 30.97 2.35
CA THR A 29 1.10 29.60 1.90
C THR A 29 1.48 28.68 3.05
N PHE A 30 0.98 27.45 3.04
CA PHE A 30 1.36 26.42 3.99
C PHE A 30 2.56 25.63 3.48
N CYS A 31 3.41 25.16 4.38
CA CYS A 31 4.62 24.42 4.04
C CYS A 31 4.99 23.38 5.10
N LEU A 32 5.84 22.44 4.70
CA LEU A 32 6.51 21.51 5.60
C LEU A 32 8.01 21.76 5.62
N HIS A 33 8.58 21.79 6.82
CA HIS A 33 10.01 21.70 7.05
C HIS A 33 10.34 20.36 7.70
N LYS A 34 11.42 19.69 7.25
CA LYS A 34 11.81 18.36 7.75
C LYS A 34 11.99 18.30 9.27
N SER A 35 12.55 19.36 9.88
CA SER A 35 12.86 19.38 11.32
C SER A 35 11.85 20.17 12.16
N TRP A 36 11.07 21.05 11.56
CA TRP A 36 10.18 21.96 12.31
C TRP A 36 8.69 21.70 12.04
N GLY A 37 8.40 20.79 11.10
CA GLY A 37 7.06 20.35 10.79
C GLY A 37 6.28 21.38 9.99
N PHE A 38 4.97 21.37 10.21
CA PHE A 38 4.01 22.21 9.50
C PHE A 38 4.17 23.68 9.88
N GLY A 39 4.12 24.54 8.86
CA GLY A 39 4.20 25.99 9.02
C GLY A 39 3.36 26.74 8.00
N ARG A 40 3.13 28.02 8.30
CA ARG A 40 2.49 28.97 7.39
C ARG A 40 3.41 30.15 7.16
N VAL A 41 3.67 30.48 5.90
CA VAL A 41 4.43 31.68 5.54
C VAL A 41 3.61 32.89 5.99
N ARG A 42 4.18 33.68 6.89
CA ARG A 42 3.56 34.91 7.36
C ARG A 42 3.76 36.02 6.34
N GLU A 43 5.01 36.24 5.96
CA GLU A 43 5.39 37.31 5.05
C GLU A 43 6.73 37.03 4.36
N TRP A 44 6.92 37.75 3.26
CA TRP A 44 8.21 37.90 2.62
C TRP A 44 8.90 39.15 3.15
N ASN A 45 10.14 38.99 3.59
CA ASN A 45 11.02 40.08 3.95
C ASN A 45 12.26 40.03 3.06
N LEU A 46 12.03 40.15 1.74
CA LEU A 46 13.07 40.00 0.72
C LEU A 46 14.10 41.13 0.77
N LEU A 47 13.75 42.29 1.32
CA LEU A 47 14.71 43.35 1.64
C LEU A 47 15.84 42.84 2.56
N LEU A 48 15.50 42.00 3.55
CA LEU A 48 16.46 41.33 4.43
C LEU A 48 16.89 39.94 3.92
N ASN A 49 16.53 39.58 2.68
CA ASN A 49 16.76 38.26 2.08
C ASN A 49 16.15 37.11 2.91
N GLN A 50 14.97 37.33 3.51
CA GLN A 50 14.33 36.38 4.41
C GLN A 50 12.86 36.16 4.08
N ILE A 51 12.35 35.01 4.50
CA ILE A 51 10.91 34.77 4.65
C ILE A 51 10.61 34.47 6.11
N VAL A 52 9.46 34.91 6.60
CA VAL A 52 9.04 34.72 7.99
C VAL A 52 7.94 33.67 8.02
N ILE A 53 8.11 32.65 8.85
CA ILE A 53 7.22 31.49 8.89
C ILE A 53 6.74 31.24 10.32
N ASP A 54 5.45 30.97 10.46
CA ASP A 54 4.85 30.49 11.69
C ASP A 54 4.80 28.96 11.68
N PHE A 55 5.81 28.31 12.27
CA PHE A 55 5.76 26.88 12.57
C PHE A 55 4.95 26.63 13.85
N ALA A 56 4.50 25.39 14.05
CA ALA A 56 3.82 24.99 15.28
C ALA A 56 4.69 25.21 16.53
N THR A 57 5.98 24.87 16.44
CA THR A 57 6.95 24.96 17.55
C THR A 57 7.72 26.28 17.59
N LYS A 58 7.72 27.05 16.49
CA LYS A 58 8.48 28.31 16.36
C LYS A 58 7.66 29.34 15.58
N LYS A 59 7.02 30.25 16.30
CA LYS A 59 6.30 31.38 15.70
C LYS A 59 7.28 32.45 15.21
N SER A 60 6.91 33.13 14.13
CA SER A 60 7.62 34.28 13.58
C SER A 60 9.10 33.99 13.29
N HIS A 61 9.39 32.79 12.78
CA HIS A 61 10.76 32.36 12.55
C HIS A 61 11.29 32.93 11.23
N PRO A 62 12.33 33.79 11.26
CA PRO A 62 12.98 34.27 10.04
C PRO A 62 13.89 33.18 9.46
N MET A 63 13.74 32.93 8.16
CA MET A 63 14.54 31.96 7.42
C MET A 63 15.14 32.63 6.19
N GLN A 64 16.43 32.40 5.91
CA GLN A 64 17.07 32.93 4.70
C GLN A 64 16.35 32.40 3.45
N ALA A 65 16.11 33.28 2.48
CA ALA A 65 15.31 32.99 1.29
C ALA A 65 15.85 31.76 0.50
N GLN A 66 17.17 31.66 0.32
CA GLN A 66 17.78 30.50 -0.34
C GLN A 66 17.53 29.20 0.45
N TYR A 67 17.73 29.23 1.76
CA TYR A 67 17.53 28.05 2.61
C TYR A 67 16.07 27.61 2.64
N ALA A 68 15.14 28.56 2.68
CA ALA A 68 13.71 28.31 2.55
C ALA A 68 13.36 27.61 1.24
N ALA A 69 13.87 28.11 0.12
CA ALA A 69 13.66 27.53 -1.20
C ALA A 69 14.10 26.06 -1.30
N GLU A 70 15.14 25.69 -0.54
CA GLU A 70 15.74 24.36 -0.56
C GLU A 70 15.12 23.39 0.45
N ASN A 71 14.54 23.88 1.54
CA ASN A 71 14.15 23.06 2.70
C ASN A 71 12.66 23.07 3.03
N LEU A 72 11.86 23.86 2.30
CA LEU A 72 10.42 23.91 2.48
C LEU A 72 9.71 23.27 1.32
N THR A 73 8.78 22.36 1.66
CA THR A 73 7.84 21.82 0.69
C THR A 73 6.53 22.61 0.80
N PRO A 74 6.13 23.39 -0.23
CA PRO A 74 4.83 24.06 -0.23
C PRO A 74 3.69 23.04 -0.26
N LEU A 75 2.60 23.33 0.43
CA LEU A 75 1.43 22.46 0.54
C LEU A 75 0.21 23.07 -0.15
N THR A 76 -0.53 22.24 -0.87
CA THR A 76 -1.80 22.62 -1.49
C THR A 76 -2.92 22.72 -0.45
N PRO A 77 -3.99 23.49 -0.71
CA PRO A 77 -5.16 23.54 0.19
C PRO A 77 -5.81 22.18 0.44
N GLN A 78 -5.69 21.23 -0.49
CA GLN A 78 -6.25 19.88 -0.39
C GLN A 78 -5.41 18.95 0.49
N HIS A 79 -4.14 19.30 0.76
CA HIS A 79 -3.28 18.51 1.63
C HIS A 79 -3.88 18.39 3.03
N PHE A 80 -3.88 17.19 3.59
CA PHE A 80 -4.57 16.87 4.85
C PHE A 80 -4.17 17.81 6.00
N LEU A 81 -2.86 18.04 6.20
CA LEU A 81 -2.39 18.94 7.26
C LEU A 81 -2.89 20.38 7.10
N VAL A 82 -3.08 20.85 5.86
CA VAL A 82 -3.63 22.18 5.61
C VAL A 82 -5.10 22.21 6.02
N ARG A 83 -5.90 21.24 5.54
CA ARG A 83 -7.31 21.12 5.91
C ARG A 83 -7.50 21.00 7.42
N LYS A 84 -6.68 20.19 8.10
CA LYS A 84 -6.69 20.04 9.56
C LYS A 84 -6.42 21.36 10.27
N ALA A 85 -5.44 22.14 9.79
CA ALA A 85 -5.08 23.42 10.38
C ALA A 85 -6.11 24.53 10.11
N THR A 86 -6.82 24.50 8.98
CA THR A 86 -7.79 25.53 8.60
C THR A 86 -9.22 25.23 9.04
N ASP A 87 -9.59 23.96 9.10
CA ASP A 87 -10.96 23.51 9.41
C ASP A 87 -10.96 22.14 10.10
N LEU A 88 -10.56 22.13 11.37
CA LEU A 88 -10.56 20.94 12.21
C LEU A 88 -11.97 20.35 12.42
N ALA A 89 -13.01 21.20 12.38
CA ALA A 89 -14.39 20.77 12.57
C ALA A 89 -14.84 19.87 11.41
N SER A 90 -14.54 20.25 10.17
CA SER A 90 -14.80 19.40 9.00
C SER A 90 -14.08 18.06 9.07
N ILE A 91 -12.82 18.06 9.54
CA ILE A 91 -12.04 16.83 9.72
C ILE A 91 -12.72 15.91 10.75
N LYS A 92 -13.14 16.46 11.89
CA LYS A 92 -13.85 15.69 12.94
C LYS A 92 -15.17 15.12 12.42
N ASN A 93 -15.92 15.85 11.60
CA ASN A 93 -17.13 15.33 10.98
C ASN A 93 -16.83 14.20 9.99
N LEU A 94 -15.81 14.38 9.15
CA LEU A 94 -15.39 13.38 8.17
C LEU A 94 -14.96 12.06 8.83
N THR A 95 -14.42 12.09 10.05
CA THR A 95 -14.11 10.84 10.78
C THR A 95 -15.34 9.94 11.01
N ARG A 96 -16.54 10.52 11.05
CA ARG A 96 -17.80 9.82 11.33
C ARG A 96 -18.57 9.51 10.05
N GLU A 97 -18.59 10.46 9.13
CA GLU A 97 -19.35 10.37 7.88
C GLU A 97 -18.67 9.48 6.84
N ASP A 98 -17.37 9.70 6.63
CA ASP A 98 -16.59 8.96 5.63
C ASP A 98 -15.13 8.78 6.09
N PRO A 99 -14.89 7.81 6.98
CA PRO A 99 -13.54 7.52 7.46
C PRO A 99 -12.62 6.99 6.34
N VAL A 100 -13.18 6.45 5.25
CA VAL A 100 -12.39 5.96 4.10
C VAL A 100 -11.82 7.13 3.30
N ALA A 101 -12.64 8.13 2.98
CA ALA A 101 -12.20 9.35 2.30
C ALA A 101 -11.19 10.15 3.14
N LEU A 102 -11.35 10.15 4.47
CA LEU A 102 -10.36 10.76 5.36
C LEU A 102 -8.98 10.10 5.20
N VAL A 103 -8.92 8.76 5.27
CA VAL A 103 -7.66 8.02 5.13
C VAL A 103 -7.09 8.20 3.73
N GLN A 104 -7.93 8.21 2.69
CA GLN A 104 -7.48 8.50 1.34
C GLN A 104 -6.76 9.85 1.25
N ASN A 105 -7.34 10.91 1.80
CA ASN A 105 -6.73 12.24 1.77
C ASN A 105 -5.39 12.28 2.54
N ILE A 106 -5.29 11.56 3.66
CA ILE A 106 -4.02 11.41 4.40
C ILE A 106 -2.99 10.67 3.55
N LEU A 107 -3.36 9.58 2.90
CA LEU A 107 -2.46 8.81 2.04
C LEU A 107 -2.00 9.61 0.83
N GLU A 108 -2.89 10.33 0.15
CA GLU A 108 -2.54 11.25 -0.95
C GLU A 108 -1.54 12.33 -0.50
N SER A 109 -1.67 12.78 0.75
CA SER A 109 -0.76 13.74 1.38
C SER A 109 0.57 13.12 1.86
N LEU A 110 0.68 11.79 1.83
CA LEU A 110 1.85 10.99 2.19
C LEU A 110 2.31 10.14 0.99
N ASP A 111 2.28 10.72 -0.21
CA ASP A 111 2.75 10.08 -1.45
C ASP A 111 2.06 8.73 -1.75
N GLY A 112 0.79 8.63 -1.40
CA GLY A 112 -0.07 7.48 -1.65
C GLY A 112 0.11 6.29 -0.69
N ARG A 113 0.99 6.38 0.31
CA ARG A 113 1.27 5.27 1.24
C ARG A 113 1.68 5.70 2.64
N ALA A 114 1.11 5.06 3.66
CA ALA A 114 1.47 5.32 5.05
C ALA A 114 1.21 4.11 5.95
N SER A 115 2.03 3.95 7.00
CA SER A 115 1.74 3.04 8.09
C SER A 115 0.60 3.55 8.97
N ALA A 116 -0.04 2.65 9.72
CA ALA A 116 -1.06 3.03 10.71
C ALA A 116 -0.52 4.04 11.73
N GLN A 117 0.76 3.94 12.10
CA GLN A 117 1.40 4.88 13.02
C GLN A 117 1.45 6.28 12.41
N GLN A 118 1.93 6.42 11.17
CA GLN A 118 2.03 7.72 10.50
C GLN A 118 0.67 8.40 10.31
N ILE A 119 -0.38 7.62 10.04
CA ILE A 119 -1.76 8.13 9.97
C ILE A 119 -2.20 8.60 11.37
N GLY A 120 -1.91 7.81 12.40
CA GLY A 120 -2.19 8.14 13.80
C GLY A 120 -1.49 9.41 14.26
N ASP A 121 -0.22 9.61 13.92
CA ASP A 121 0.58 10.79 14.28
C ASP A 121 -0.06 12.11 13.81
N TRP A 122 -0.92 12.06 12.79
CA TRP A 122 -1.61 13.23 12.26
C TRP A 122 -3.00 13.47 12.86
N LEU A 123 -3.57 12.48 13.55
CA LEU A 123 -4.94 12.50 14.07
C LEU A 123 -5.00 12.47 15.60
N ILE A 124 -4.05 11.81 16.25
CA ILE A 124 -3.98 11.74 17.71
C ILE A 124 -3.72 13.14 18.28
N ASP A 125 -4.25 13.40 19.47
CA ASP A 125 -4.28 14.66 20.22
C ASP A 125 -5.21 15.75 19.63
N ASP A 126 -5.23 15.96 18.33
CA ASP A 126 -6.08 16.98 17.69
C ASP A 126 -7.52 16.48 17.43
N VAL A 127 -7.63 15.23 16.95
CA VAL A 127 -8.88 14.62 16.50
C VAL A 127 -9.34 13.53 17.44
N PHE A 128 -8.41 12.68 17.89
CA PHE A 128 -8.68 11.55 18.77
C PHE A 128 -7.75 11.51 19.97
N THR A 129 -8.24 10.98 21.09
CA THR A 129 -7.36 10.37 22.09
C THR A 129 -6.79 9.05 21.58
N GLU A 130 -5.71 8.57 22.19
CA GLU A 130 -5.11 7.26 21.90
C GLU A 130 -6.12 6.09 21.94
N MET A 131 -7.07 6.14 22.88
CA MET A 131 -8.09 5.10 23.03
C MET A 131 -9.14 5.16 21.91
N GLU A 132 -9.59 6.36 21.56
CA GLU A 132 -10.55 6.57 20.48
C GLU A 132 -9.94 6.19 19.12
N TRP A 133 -8.68 6.58 18.89
CA TRP A 133 -7.93 6.21 17.70
C TRP A 133 -7.89 4.69 17.50
N LYS A 134 -7.53 3.91 18.53
CA LYS A 134 -7.46 2.44 18.42
C LYS A 134 -8.80 1.83 18.01
N ARG A 135 -9.91 2.31 18.57
CA ARG A 135 -11.27 1.85 18.23
C ARG A 135 -11.66 2.26 16.82
N TRP A 136 -11.45 3.53 16.47
CA TRP A 136 -11.77 4.07 15.16
C TRP A 136 -10.95 3.44 14.04
N TRP A 137 -9.67 3.16 14.28
CA TRP A 137 -8.78 2.55 13.29
C TRP A 137 -9.16 1.10 13.00
N GLU A 138 -9.62 0.35 14.00
CA GLU A 138 -10.05 -1.03 13.78
C GLU A 138 -11.26 -1.12 12.84
N SER A 139 -12.28 -0.28 13.05
CA SER A 139 -13.45 -0.24 12.17
C SER A 139 -13.10 0.30 10.79
N THR A 140 -12.32 1.39 10.73
CA THR A 140 -11.90 2.03 9.47
C THR A 140 -11.06 1.09 8.62
N ARG A 141 -10.14 0.31 9.20
CA ARG A 141 -9.35 -0.68 8.46
C ARG A 141 -10.22 -1.77 7.82
N LYS A 142 -11.32 -2.18 8.46
CA LYS A 142 -12.29 -3.11 7.86
C LYS A 142 -12.99 -2.47 6.66
N ALA A 143 -13.40 -1.20 6.78
CA ALA A 143 -14.01 -0.45 5.68
C ALA A 143 -13.04 -0.24 4.49
N LEU A 144 -11.79 0.14 4.76
CA LEU A 144 -10.75 0.28 3.73
C LEU A 144 -10.55 -1.04 2.97
N LYS A 145 -10.47 -2.17 3.69
CA LYS A 145 -10.35 -3.50 3.07
C LYS A 145 -11.57 -3.82 2.19
N ALA A 146 -12.77 -3.49 2.64
CA ALA A 146 -14.01 -3.75 1.91
C ALA A 146 -14.15 -2.88 0.64
N SER A 147 -13.61 -1.66 0.65
CA SER A 147 -13.69 -0.74 -0.50
C SER A 147 -12.95 -1.23 -1.75
N GLY A 148 -11.96 -2.12 -1.59
CA GLY A 148 -11.13 -2.62 -2.69
C GLY A 148 -10.14 -1.60 -3.29
N ALA A 149 -10.24 -0.31 -2.92
CA ALA A 149 -9.39 0.77 -3.43
C ALA A 149 -8.02 0.88 -2.74
N PHE A 150 -7.80 0.14 -1.65
CA PHE A 150 -6.58 0.20 -0.86
C PHE A 150 -5.90 -1.16 -0.76
N SER A 151 -4.57 -1.13 -0.73
CA SER A 151 -3.74 -2.30 -0.40
C SER A 151 -3.59 -2.37 1.12
N ILE A 152 -4.22 -3.36 1.75
CA ILE A 152 -4.19 -3.55 3.20
C ILE A 152 -3.29 -4.75 3.54
N PRO A 153 -2.08 -4.52 4.08
CA PRO A 153 -1.16 -5.61 4.40
C PRO A 153 -1.68 -6.44 5.58
N ALA A 154 -1.26 -7.71 5.65
CA ALA A 154 -1.59 -8.58 6.78
C ALA A 154 -0.92 -8.10 8.08
N LYS A 155 0.35 -7.70 7.98
CA LYS A 155 1.13 -7.17 9.12
C LYS A 155 0.73 -5.73 9.40
N LYS A 156 0.43 -5.42 10.66
CA LYS A 156 -0.07 -4.09 11.09
C LYS A 156 0.96 -2.96 10.96
N THR A 157 2.25 -3.29 10.89
CA THR A 157 3.35 -2.32 10.78
C THR A 157 3.59 -1.87 9.35
N ASP A 158 3.11 -2.63 8.38
CA ASP A 158 3.41 -2.40 6.98
C ASP A 158 2.51 -1.29 6.43
N PRO A 159 3.01 -0.51 5.45
CA PRO A 159 2.27 0.63 4.92
C PRO A 159 1.02 0.17 4.17
N ILE A 160 -0.07 0.89 4.40
CA ILE A 160 -1.27 0.87 3.59
C ILE A 160 -1.03 1.81 2.40
N GLY A 161 -1.47 1.41 1.22
CA GLY A 161 -1.35 2.24 0.02
C GLY A 161 -2.68 2.38 -0.70
N ILE A 162 -2.84 3.48 -1.42
CA ILE A 162 -3.91 3.60 -2.43
C ILE A 162 -3.51 2.69 -3.59
N ARG A 163 -4.44 1.86 -4.07
CA ARG A 163 -4.24 1.16 -5.32
C ARG A 163 -4.34 2.19 -6.43
N GLY A 164 -3.21 2.53 -7.04
CA GLY A 164 -3.19 3.44 -8.19
C GLY A 164 -4.11 2.92 -9.29
N GLU A 165 -4.68 3.82 -10.08
CA GLU A 165 -5.35 3.44 -11.32
C GLU A 165 -4.40 2.57 -12.15
N GLY A 166 -4.69 1.27 -12.24
CA GLY A 166 -3.90 0.31 -13.01
C GLY A 166 -3.25 -0.83 -12.22
N VAL A 167 -3.34 -0.90 -10.89
CA VAL A 167 -2.93 -2.12 -10.15
C VAL A 167 -4.11 -2.62 -9.31
N SER A 168 -4.89 -3.52 -9.90
CA SER A 168 -5.99 -4.19 -9.21
C SER A 168 -5.47 -5.18 -8.17
N HIS A 169 -6.32 -5.61 -7.23
CA HIS A 169 -5.93 -6.68 -6.28
C HIS A 169 -5.46 -7.93 -7.01
N ALA A 170 -6.12 -8.26 -8.12
CA ALA A 170 -5.74 -9.36 -8.99
C ALA A 170 -4.30 -9.18 -9.50
N ASP A 171 -3.92 -7.98 -9.93
CA ASP A 171 -2.54 -7.71 -10.40
C ASP A 171 -1.51 -7.86 -9.28
N GLU A 172 -1.81 -7.42 -8.05
CA GLU A 172 -0.95 -7.65 -6.88
C GLU A 172 -0.73 -9.15 -6.62
N LEU A 173 -1.82 -9.93 -6.67
CA LEU A 173 -1.76 -11.39 -6.46
C LEU A 173 -0.96 -12.09 -7.57
N LEU A 174 -1.13 -11.67 -8.84
CA LEU A 174 -0.34 -12.18 -9.96
C LEU A 174 1.14 -11.84 -9.80
N VAL A 175 1.48 -10.62 -9.42
CA VAL A 175 2.87 -10.20 -9.16
C VAL A 175 3.47 -11.00 -8.01
N ALA A 176 2.71 -11.21 -6.92
CA ALA A 176 3.17 -12.00 -5.79
C ALA A 176 3.47 -13.45 -6.19
N PHE A 177 2.58 -14.10 -6.96
CA PHE A 177 2.82 -15.44 -7.49
C PHE A 177 4.05 -15.47 -8.43
N ASN A 178 4.16 -14.53 -9.36
CA ASN A 178 5.27 -14.49 -10.33
C ASN A 178 6.63 -14.22 -9.67
N LYS A 179 6.67 -13.54 -8.52
CA LYS A 179 7.89 -13.33 -7.74
C LYS A 179 8.24 -14.51 -6.83
N ALA A 180 7.31 -15.42 -6.56
CA ALA A 180 7.53 -16.58 -5.70
C ALA A 180 8.44 -17.60 -6.41
N ARG A 181 9.70 -17.67 -5.96
CA ARG A 181 10.71 -18.58 -6.52
C ARG A 181 10.74 -19.95 -5.84
N GLN A 182 10.28 -20.02 -4.59
CA GLN A 182 10.27 -21.24 -3.80
C GLN A 182 8.87 -21.89 -3.83
N PRO A 183 8.74 -23.23 -3.88
CA PRO A 183 7.44 -23.89 -3.97
C PRO A 183 6.50 -23.53 -2.80
N LYS A 184 7.01 -23.40 -1.57
CA LYS A 184 6.20 -22.97 -0.42
C LYS A 184 5.63 -21.55 -0.59
N GLN A 185 6.39 -20.64 -1.21
CA GLN A 185 5.90 -19.30 -1.51
C GLN A 185 4.84 -19.34 -2.62
N GLN A 186 5.02 -20.20 -3.62
CA GLN A 186 4.04 -20.42 -4.68
C GLN A 186 2.72 -20.98 -4.11
N ILE A 187 2.79 -22.00 -3.25
CA ILE A 187 1.61 -22.56 -2.56
C ILE A 187 0.86 -21.46 -1.80
N ALA A 188 1.57 -20.66 -0.98
CA ALA A 188 0.96 -19.56 -0.24
C ALA A 188 0.29 -18.52 -1.16
N ALA A 189 0.91 -18.18 -2.29
CA ALA A 189 0.36 -17.26 -3.27
C ALA A 189 -0.91 -17.82 -3.94
N VAL A 190 -0.91 -19.12 -4.31
CA VAL A 190 -2.09 -19.81 -4.87
C VAL A 190 -3.25 -19.79 -3.88
N GLU A 191 -3.00 -20.07 -2.60
CA GLU A 191 -4.05 -20.02 -1.58
C GLU A 191 -4.69 -18.63 -1.45
N GLN A 192 -3.92 -17.56 -1.61
CA GLN A 192 -4.47 -16.20 -1.65
C GLN A 192 -5.28 -15.95 -2.93
N ILE A 193 -4.79 -16.41 -4.08
CA ILE A 193 -5.52 -16.32 -5.36
C ILE A 193 -6.87 -17.04 -5.27
N VAL A 194 -6.92 -18.27 -4.76
CA VAL A 194 -8.17 -19.04 -4.58
C VAL A 194 -9.16 -18.30 -3.67
N LYS A 195 -8.68 -17.73 -2.55
CA LYS A 195 -9.51 -16.95 -1.61
C LYS A 195 -10.07 -15.66 -2.22
N SER A 196 -9.39 -15.10 -3.22
CA SER A 196 -9.74 -13.81 -3.84
C SER A 196 -10.06 -13.94 -5.33
N HIS A 197 -10.49 -15.12 -5.79
CA HIS A 197 -10.76 -15.42 -7.21
C HIS A 197 -11.78 -14.47 -7.86
N GLU A 198 -12.74 -13.93 -7.09
CA GLU A 198 -13.75 -12.97 -7.55
C GLU A 198 -13.15 -11.62 -8.03
N GLN A 199 -11.90 -11.35 -7.70
CA GLN A 199 -11.22 -10.09 -8.04
C GLN A 199 -10.66 -10.07 -9.47
N PHE A 200 -10.65 -11.22 -10.14
CA PHE A 200 -10.10 -11.38 -11.48
C PHE A 200 -11.18 -11.14 -12.53
N LYS A 201 -11.02 -10.09 -13.35
CA LYS A 201 -12.00 -9.68 -14.37
C LYS A 201 -11.91 -10.52 -15.65
N GLU A 202 -10.70 -10.99 -15.99
CA GLU A 202 -10.45 -11.84 -17.15
C GLU A 202 -9.77 -13.14 -16.68
N PRO A 203 -10.47 -14.01 -15.92
CA PRO A 203 -9.86 -15.15 -15.25
C PRO A 203 -9.13 -16.10 -16.20
N GLU A 204 -9.66 -16.36 -17.40
CA GLU A 204 -8.99 -17.21 -18.39
C GLU A 204 -7.61 -16.65 -18.78
N LYS A 205 -7.52 -15.35 -19.06
CA LYS A 205 -6.27 -14.71 -19.45
C LYS A 205 -5.30 -14.55 -18.26
N GLN A 206 -5.84 -14.28 -17.08
CA GLN A 206 -5.05 -13.95 -15.89
C GLN A 206 -4.59 -15.20 -15.11
N LEU A 207 -5.44 -16.21 -14.98
CA LEU A 207 -5.22 -17.37 -14.11
C LEU A 207 -4.82 -18.64 -14.84
N GLN A 208 -5.11 -18.79 -16.14
CA GLN A 208 -4.67 -19.96 -16.91
C GLN A 208 -3.13 -20.11 -16.92
N PRO A 209 -2.32 -19.04 -17.05
CA PRO A 209 -0.87 -19.15 -16.91
C PRO A 209 -0.42 -19.63 -15.51
N ILE A 210 -1.19 -19.28 -14.48
CA ILE A 210 -0.94 -19.70 -13.09
C ILE A 210 -1.18 -21.20 -12.95
N VAL A 211 -2.28 -21.73 -13.53
CA VAL A 211 -2.55 -23.17 -13.57
C VAL A 211 -1.39 -23.94 -14.19
N VAL A 212 -0.89 -23.48 -15.35
CA VAL A 212 0.27 -24.09 -16.03
C VAL A 212 1.52 -24.05 -15.14
N ALA A 213 1.78 -22.92 -14.47
CA ALA A 213 2.92 -22.77 -13.58
C ALA A 213 2.84 -23.72 -12.37
N ILE A 214 1.65 -23.91 -11.80
CA ILE A 214 1.39 -24.85 -10.70
C ILE A 214 1.65 -26.29 -11.15
N GLU A 215 1.11 -26.71 -12.30
CA GLU A 215 1.30 -28.06 -12.84
C GLU A 215 2.78 -28.37 -13.07
N ASN A 216 3.50 -27.44 -13.71
CA ASN A 216 4.93 -27.56 -13.91
C ASN A 216 5.72 -27.61 -12.60
N ALA A 217 5.32 -26.83 -11.59
CA ALA A 217 5.94 -26.87 -10.27
C ALA A 217 5.68 -28.20 -9.55
N ALA A 218 4.47 -28.76 -9.65
CA ALA A 218 4.12 -30.04 -9.05
C ALA A 218 4.98 -31.17 -9.63
N VAL A 219 5.07 -31.27 -10.96
CA VAL A 219 5.89 -32.28 -11.66
C VAL A 219 7.37 -32.19 -11.26
N ARG A 220 7.93 -30.97 -11.20
CA ARG A 220 9.33 -30.76 -10.81
C ARG A 220 9.62 -31.19 -9.37
N ASN A 221 8.65 -31.05 -8.46
CA ASN A 221 8.85 -31.35 -7.04
C ASN A 221 8.45 -32.79 -6.67
N GLN A 222 7.61 -33.47 -7.43
CA GLN A 222 7.04 -34.78 -7.08
C GLN A 222 8.09 -35.82 -6.63
N LYS A 223 9.23 -35.91 -7.31
CA LYS A 223 10.25 -36.91 -6.98
C LYS A 223 10.93 -36.68 -5.63
N LEU A 224 11.28 -35.43 -5.32
CA LEU A 224 12.12 -35.05 -4.17
C LEU A 224 11.31 -34.52 -2.99
N HIS A 225 10.22 -33.81 -3.28
CA HIS A 225 9.33 -33.16 -2.33
C HIS A 225 7.86 -33.45 -2.73
N PRO A 226 7.43 -34.72 -2.67
CA PRO A 226 6.07 -35.12 -3.02
C PRO A 226 5.00 -34.34 -2.24
N GLU A 227 5.24 -34.00 -0.98
CA GLU A 227 4.33 -33.19 -0.15
C GLU A 227 4.00 -31.84 -0.80
N LEU A 228 4.99 -31.18 -1.42
CA LEU A 228 4.78 -29.91 -2.11
C LEU A 228 3.99 -30.10 -3.41
N ALA A 229 4.20 -31.23 -4.11
CA ALA A 229 3.42 -31.57 -5.30
C ALA A 229 1.94 -31.79 -4.95
N PHE A 230 1.64 -32.50 -3.85
CA PHE A 230 0.28 -32.66 -3.33
C PHE A 230 -0.38 -31.31 -3.04
N GLU A 231 0.30 -30.42 -2.32
CA GLU A 231 -0.26 -29.10 -1.99
C GLU A 231 -0.52 -28.24 -3.23
N LEU A 232 0.36 -28.29 -4.22
CA LEU A 232 0.20 -27.58 -5.49
C LEU A 232 -0.98 -28.12 -6.30
N ILE A 233 -1.13 -29.44 -6.41
CA ILE A 233 -2.26 -30.05 -7.13
C ILE A 233 -3.59 -29.77 -6.45
N ILE A 234 -3.64 -29.83 -5.12
CA ILE A 234 -4.85 -29.43 -4.37
C ILE A 234 -5.19 -27.96 -4.64
N GLY A 235 -4.20 -27.06 -4.60
CA GLY A 235 -4.40 -25.64 -4.88
C GLY A 235 -4.88 -25.38 -6.31
N ARG A 236 -4.37 -26.13 -7.30
CA ARG A 236 -4.87 -26.09 -8.68
C ARG A 236 -6.33 -26.52 -8.74
N ASP A 237 -6.67 -27.65 -8.15
CA ASP A 237 -8.02 -28.22 -8.23
C ASP A 237 -9.05 -27.31 -7.52
N ASP A 238 -8.65 -26.68 -6.41
CA ASP A 238 -9.46 -25.66 -5.73
C ASP A 238 -9.70 -24.44 -6.61
N LEU A 239 -8.68 -23.99 -7.36
CA LEU A 239 -8.81 -22.87 -8.29
C LEU A 239 -9.75 -23.22 -9.46
N LEU A 240 -9.59 -24.41 -10.06
CA LEU A 240 -10.45 -24.91 -11.13
C LEU A 240 -11.91 -25.04 -10.67
N ALA A 241 -12.14 -25.52 -9.44
CA ALA A 241 -13.48 -25.64 -8.87
C ALA A 241 -14.17 -24.28 -8.65
N ARG A 242 -13.39 -23.22 -8.38
CA ARG A 242 -13.91 -21.85 -8.19
C ARG A 242 -14.10 -21.11 -9.50
N VAL A 243 -13.33 -21.45 -10.53
CA VAL A 243 -13.30 -20.75 -11.81
C VAL A 243 -13.47 -21.76 -12.94
N PRO A 244 -14.73 -22.12 -13.30
CA PRO A 244 -15.03 -23.20 -14.25
C PRO A 244 -14.50 -23.00 -15.67
N SER A 245 -14.13 -21.76 -16.02
CA SER A 245 -13.54 -21.41 -17.31
C SER A 245 -12.04 -21.74 -17.41
N LEU A 246 -11.43 -22.23 -16.33
CA LEU A 246 -10.04 -22.70 -16.33
C LEU A 246 -9.98 -24.19 -16.59
N HIS A 247 -8.86 -24.63 -17.16
CA HIS A 247 -8.69 -26.02 -17.56
C HIS A 247 -7.30 -26.53 -17.19
N THR A 248 -7.18 -27.83 -16.89
CA THR A 248 -5.87 -28.48 -16.77
C THR A 248 -5.17 -28.53 -18.12
N THR A 249 -3.86 -28.31 -18.15
CA THR A 249 -3.05 -28.51 -19.37
C THR A 249 -2.35 -29.86 -19.40
N HIS A 250 -2.37 -30.59 -18.28
CA HIS A 250 -1.74 -31.88 -18.13
C HIS A 250 -2.76 -32.95 -17.70
N ILE A 251 -3.45 -33.56 -18.68
CA ILE A 251 -4.53 -34.55 -18.48
C ILE A 251 -4.09 -35.75 -17.60
N GLY A 252 -2.79 -36.08 -17.60
CA GLY A 252 -2.23 -37.14 -16.77
C GLY A 252 -2.02 -36.77 -15.30
N LEU A 253 -1.98 -35.48 -14.96
CA LEU A 253 -1.62 -34.99 -13.63
C LEU A 253 -2.87 -34.76 -12.78
N THR A 254 -3.61 -35.83 -12.50
CA THR A 254 -4.80 -35.76 -11.63
C THR A 254 -4.43 -36.06 -10.18
N PHE A 255 -5.21 -35.54 -9.24
CA PHE A 255 -4.99 -35.81 -7.81
C PHE A 255 -5.03 -37.31 -7.50
N ALA A 256 -6.00 -38.04 -8.05
CA ALA A 256 -6.11 -39.49 -7.89
C ALA A 256 -4.90 -40.25 -8.47
N LYS A 257 -4.39 -39.84 -9.64
CA LYS A 257 -3.19 -40.47 -10.22
C LYS A 257 -1.95 -40.20 -9.38
N LEU A 258 -1.79 -38.98 -8.88
CA LEU A 258 -0.69 -38.65 -7.97
C LEU A 258 -0.73 -39.52 -6.70
N ILE A 259 -1.91 -39.79 -6.14
CA ILE A 259 -2.07 -40.70 -4.99
C ILE A 259 -1.58 -42.12 -5.34
N VAL A 260 -2.00 -42.65 -6.49
CA VAL A 260 -1.63 -43.99 -6.95
C VAL A 260 -0.12 -44.09 -7.23
N GLU A 261 0.46 -43.09 -7.89
CA GLU A 261 1.90 -43.04 -8.19
C GLU A 261 2.76 -42.96 -6.91
N GLU A 262 2.23 -42.34 -5.85
CA GLU A 262 2.91 -42.12 -4.60
C GLU A 262 2.52 -43.12 -3.49
N GLU A 263 1.73 -44.16 -3.81
CA GLU A 263 1.13 -45.08 -2.85
C GLU A 263 2.14 -45.65 -1.84
N MET A 264 3.30 -46.12 -2.34
CA MET A 264 4.36 -46.69 -1.50
C MET A 264 5.01 -45.67 -0.56
N ARG A 265 4.87 -44.36 -0.84
CA ARG A 265 5.47 -43.26 -0.09
C ARG A 265 4.45 -42.49 0.76
N LEU A 266 3.15 -42.74 0.61
CA LEU A 266 2.08 -41.98 1.28
C LEU A 266 2.26 -41.87 2.80
N ALA A 267 2.66 -42.96 3.46
CA ALA A 267 2.90 -42.96 4.91
C ALA A 267 3.96 -41.93 5.36
N SER A 268 4.92 -41.60 4.49
CA SER A 268 5.93 -40.56 4.74
C SER A 268 5.52 -39.17 4.28
N ILE A 269 4.57 -39.07 3.34
CA ILE A 269 4.10 -37.81 2.76
C ILE A 269 3.03 -37.16 3.65
N LEU A 270 2.03 -37.94 4.07
CA LEU A 270 0.85 -37.46 4.79
C LEU A 270 1.18 -36.63 6.04
N PRO A 271 2.13 -37.02 6.91
CA PRO A 271 2.46 -36.23 8.11
C PRO A 271 3.06 -34.84 7.82
N ASN A 272 3.54 -34.62 6.59
CA ASN A 272 4.13 -33.36 6.16
C ASN A 272 3.11 -32.43 5.49
N LEU A 273 1.86 -32.87 5.32
CA LEU A 273 0.78 -32.06 4.78
C LEU A 273 0.03 -31.33 5.91
N PRO A 274 -0.56 -30.15 5.63
CA PRO A 274 -1.55 -29.57 6.51
C PRO A 274 -2.74 -30.53 6.73
N ALA A 275 -3.25 -30.62 7.96
CA ALA A 275 -4.29 -31.59 8.35
C ALA A 275 -5.53 -31.62 7.43
N ALA A 276 -5.95 -30.45 6.92
CA ALA A 276 -7.07 -30.37 5.98
C ALA A 276 -6.77 -31.04 4.62
N LYS A 277 -5.54 -30.93 4.14
CA LYS A 277 -5.06 -31.52 2.88
C LYS A 277 -4.79 -33.01 3.06
N GLU A 278 -4.19 -33.41 4.19
CA GLU A 278 -4.03 -34.81 4.59
C GLU A 278 -5.38 -35.55 4.57
N LYS A 279 -6.39 -34.99 5.24
CA LYS A 279 -7.74 -35.55 5.26
C LYS A 279 -8.31 -35.73 3.86
N ARG A 280 -8.08 -34.79 2.95
CA ARG A 280 -8.55 -34.87 1.55
C ARG A 280 -7.88 -36.03 0.79
N VAL A 281 -6.59 -36.26 0.99
CA VAL A 281 -5.87 -37.40 0.40
C VAL A 281 -6.50 -38.71 0.86
N LEU A 282 -6.78 -38.84 2.15
CA LEU A 282 -7.38 -40.05 2.74
C LEU A 282 -8.84 -40.31 2.32
N GLN A 283 -9.52 -39.32 1.75
CA GLN A 283 -10.93 -39.38 1.35
C GLN A 283 -11.14 -39.55 -0.16
N THR A 284 -10.05 -39.54 -0.95
CA THR A 284 -10.08 -39.68 -2.40
C THR A 284 -9.89 -41.14 -2.79
#